data_AF-D4YVN2-F1
#
_entry.id   AF-D4YVN2-F1
#
_cell.length_a   1.000
_cell.length_b   1.000
_cell.length_c   1.000
_cell.angle_alpha   90.00
_cell.angle_beta   90.00
_cell.angle_gamma   90.00
#
_symmetry.space_group_name_H-M   'P 1'
#
loop_
_entity.id
_entity.type
_entity.pdbx_description
1 polymer ?
#
loop_
_entity_poly.entity_id
_entity_poly.type
_entity_poly.pdbx_seq_one_letter_code
_entity_poly.pdbx_strand_id
1 'polypeptide(L)' 'MCGNTPHLLFDQIQARTDLPLLSIVETAVAAAQQLHLQLLALLGTKFAMQNDFFIKPF' A
#
# COMPACT_ATOMS: atom_id res chain seq x y z
N MET A 1 -9.77 -2.48 2.65
CA MET A 1 -9.79 -3.06 1.29
C MET A 1 -9.06 -4.40 1.33
N CYS A 2 -9.59 -5.47 0.71
CA CYS A 2 -8.98 -6.81 0.76
C CYS A 2 -8.28 -7.15 -0.56
N GLY A 3 -7.15 -6.48 -0.84
CA GLY A 3 -6.32 -6.71 -2.03
C GLY A 3 -5.37 -5.54 -2.32
N ASN A 4 -4.24 -5.80 -2.97
CA ASN A 4 -3.23 -4.77 -3.26
C ASN A 4 -3.62 -3.91 -4.47
N THR A 5 -4.03 -4.51 -5.59
CA THR A 5 -4.37 -3.81 -6.85
C THR A 5 -5.37 -2.65 -6.69
N PRO A 6 -6.46 -2.77 -5.89
CA PRO A 6 -7.41 -1.66 -5.72
C PRO A 6 -6.82 -0.41 -5.07
N HIS A 7 -5.63 -0.47 -4.46
CA HIS A 7 -4.96 0.71 -3.90
C HIS A 7 -4.54 1.73 -4.97
N LEU A 8 -4.53 1.37 -6.25
CA LEU A 8 -4.42 2.32 -7.36
C LEU A 8 -5.52 3.39 -7.36
N LEU A 9 -6.68 3.08 -6.77
CA LEU A 9 -7.83 3.96 -6.68
C LEU A 9 -8.05 4.46 -5.24
N PHE A 10 -7.10 4.25 -4.33
CA PHE A 10 -7.28 4.56 -2.91
C PHE A 10 -7.73 6.00 -2.67
N ASP A 11 -6.98 6.97 -3.19
CA ASP A 11 -7.28 8.40 -3.05
C ASP A 11 -8.63 8.77 -3.68
N GLN A 12 -8.96 8.15 -4.82
CA GLN A 12 -10.23 8.39 -5.51
C GLN A 12 -11.43 7.85 -4.73
N ILE A 13 -11.27 6.70 -4.05
CA ILE A 13 -12.32 6.13 -3.21
C ILE A 13 -12.43 6.96 -1.93
N GLN A 14 -11.32 7.29 -1.27
CA GLN A 14 -11.32 8.11 -0.06
C GLN A 14 -11.96 9.48 -0.29
N ALA A 15 -11.73 10.11 -1.45
CA ALA A 15 -12.35 11.39 -1.80
C ALA A 15 -13.88 11.30 -2.00
N ARG A 16 -14.46 10.11 -2.12
CA ARG A 16 -15.89 9.87 -2.35
C ARG A 16 -16.63 9.35 -1.12
N THR A 17 -15.94 9.20 0.01
CA THR A 17 -16.55 8.68 1.24
C THR A 17 -15.96 9.38 2.46
N ASP A 18 -16.82 9.72 3.41
CA ASP A 18 -16.40 10.26 4.70
C ASP A 18 -15.84 9.17 5.63
N LEU A 19 -16.03 7.90 5.29
CA LEU A 19 -15.47 6.79 6.05
C LEU A 19 -13.95 6.69 5.79
N PRO A 20 -13.09 6.79 6.82
CA PRO A 20 -11.66 6.62 6.64
C PRO A 20 -11.34 5.22 6.13
N LEU A 21 -10.63 5.14 5.00
CA LEU A 21 -10.16 3.89 4.43
C LEU A 21 -8.86 3.49 5.11
N LEU A 22 -8.76 2.22 5.48
CA LEU A 22 -7.50 1.64 5.95
C LEU A 22 -6.69 1.14 4.74
N SER A 23 -5.49 1.69 4.56
CA SER A 23 -4.52 1.26 3.56
C SER A 23 -3.65 0.12 4.08
N ILE A 24 -3.59 -0.99 3.35
CA ILE A 24 -2.66 -2.09 3.67
C ILE A 24 -1.21 -1.65 3.47
N VAL A 25 -0.96 -0.78 2.48
CA VAL A 25 0.38 -0.30 2.12
C VAL A 25 0.93 0.57 3.25
N GLU A 26 0.17 1.56 3.71
CA GLU A 26 0.58 2.44 4.81
C GLU A 26 0.80 1.65 6.10
N THR A 27 -0.08 0.68 6.39
CA THR A 27 0.04 -0.19 7.57
C THR A 27 1.34 -1.01 7.51
N ALA A 28 1.71 -1.54 6.35
CA ALA A 28 2.93 -2.31 6.17
C ALA A 28 4.20 -1.43 6.25
N VAL A 29 4.16 -0.21 5.70
CA VAL A 29 5.25 0.78 5.84
C VAL A 29 5.47 1.13 7.31
N ALA A 30 4.40 1.45 8.04
CA ALA A 30 4.49 1.78 9.47
C ALA A 30 5.13 0.64 10.28
N ALA A 31 4.74 -0.61 10.00
CA ALA A 31 5.35 -1.77 10.64
C ALA A 31 6.84 -1.94 10.27
N ALA A 32 7.21 -1.74 9.01
CA ALA A 32 8.61 -1.81 8.56
C ALA A 32 9.48 -0.73 9.22
N GLN A 33 8.95 0.48 9.37
CA GLN A 33 9.62 1.59 10.05
C GLN A 33 9.82 1.31 11.55
N GLN A 34 8.80 0.77 12.22
CA GLN A 34 8.90 0.35 13.63
C GLN A 34 9.96 -0.74 13.85
N LEU A 35 10.23 -1.57 12.83
CA LEU A 35 11.26 -2.60 12.85
C LEU A 35 12.63 -2.11 12.33
N HIS A 36 12.76 -0.84 11.97
CA HIS A 36 13.98 -0.24 11.42
C HIS A 36 14.53 -0.97 10.16
N LEU A 37 13.64 -1.50 9.33
CA LEU A 37 14.01 -2.17 8.08
C LEU A 37 14.27 -1.15 6.98
N GLN A 38 15.34 -1.35 6.20
CA GLN A 38 15.75 -0.43 5.12
C GLN A 38 15.64 -1.02 3.72
N LEU A 39 15.63 -2.35 3.61
CA LEU A 39 15.52 -3.05 2.33
C LEU A 39 14.61 -4.26 2.50
N LEU A 40 13.45 -4.23 1.86
CA LEU A 40 12.46 -5.29 1.92
C LEU A 40 12.21 -5.85 0.52
N ALA A 41 12.03 -7.16 0.42
CA ALA A 41 11.59 -7.79 -0.81
C ALA A 41 10.07 -7.65 -0.95
N LEU A 42 9.60 -7.14 -2.10
CA LEU A 42 8.18 -7.12 -2.46
C LEU A 42 7.83 -8.40 -3.23
N LEU A 43 7.01 -9.26 -2.62
CA LEU A 43 6.52 -10.48 -3.24
C LEU A 43 5.01 -10.39 -3.46
N GLY A 44 4.56 -10.70 -4.67
CA GLY A 44 3.15 -10.62 -5.03
C GLY A 44 2.90 -10.92 -6.50
N THR A 45 1.76 -10.50 -7.03
CA THR A 45 1.51 -10.58 -8.46
C THR A 45 2.47 -9.67 -9.23
N LYS A 46 2.80 -10.02 -10.47
CA LYS A 46 3.60 -9.17 -11.37
C LYS A 46 3.10 -7.73 -11.38
N PHE A 47 1.78 -7.55 -11.37
CA PHE A 47 1.15 -6.23 -11.33
C PHE A 47 1.52 -5.44 -10.07
N ALA A 48 1.38 -6.03 -8.88
CA ALA A 48 1.72 -5.35 -7.63
C ALA A 48 3.23 -5.05 -7.53
N MET A 49 4.07 -5.95 -8.04
CA MET A 49 5.53 -5.80 -7.99
C MET A 49 6.09 -4.78 -9.00
N GLN A 50 5.32 -4.38 -10.02
CA GLN A 50 5.79 -3.48 -11.08
C GLN A 50 5.15 -2.09 -11.06
N ASN A 51 4.15 -1.85 -10.22
CA ASN A 51 3.46 -0.57 -10.15
C ASN A 51 3.93 0.26 -8.96
N ASP A 52 3.97 1.58 -9.17
CA ASP A 52 4.49 2.56 -8.21
C ASP A 52 3.70 2.66 -6.90
N PHE A 53 2.40 2.30 -6.90
CA PHE A 53 1.53 2.48 -5.71
C PHE A 53 1.98 1.67 -4.49
N PHE A 54 2.71 0.57 -4.72
CA PHE A 54 3.26 -0.25 -3.64
C PHE A 54 4.74 0.07 -3.38
N ILE A 55 5.48 0.48 -4.41
CA ILE A 55 6.94 0.70 -4.31
C ILE A 55 7.26 2.06 -3.69
N LYS A 56 6.64 3.15 -4.15
CA LYS A 56 6.96 4.52 -3.69
C LYS A 56 6.81 4.75 -2.18
N PRO A 57 5.85 4.12 -1.48
CA PRO A 57 5.71 4.31 -0.04
C PRO A 57 6.79 3.64 0.83
N PHE A 58 7.56 2.69 0.28
CA PHE A 58 8.68 2.01 0.96
C PHE A 58 10.02 2.60 0.55
#